data_AF-A0A1I4X6C9-F1
#
_entry.id   AF-A0A1I4X6C9-F1
#
_cell.length_a   1.000
_cell.length_b   1.000
_cell.length_c   1.000
_cell.angle_alpha   90.00
_cell.angle_beta   90.00
_cell.angle_gamma   90.00
#
_symmetry.space_group_name_H-M   'P 1'
#
loop_
_entity.id
_entity.type
_entity.pdbx_description
1 polymer ?
#
loop_
_entity_poly.entity_id
_entity_poly.type
_entity_poly.pdbx_seq_one_letter_code
_entity_poly.pdbx_strand_id
1 'polypeptide(L)'
;MANTKDSAITAAEIEAYKRKINPKTGKKYTQNEIAAIAGVSRQRISQIKLASGNYSKTPRERVLEHYPWKTGAKFQPASPNRRLRDHAEYMATGGAGMSDDKLARLLGFYRFLEEGDLVIEFDPGIPPAEGVSSTGGFAYRSRKPSDGNLMIRVNEHTELTPEGVDLWVIPDKKPQVRRVAE
;
A
#
# COMPACT_ATOMS: atom_id res chain seq x y z
N MET A 1 32.87 29.39 20.70
CA MET A 1 31.97 28.23 20.91
C MET A 1 31.42 27.84 19.54
N ALA A 2 31.87 26.71 19.00
CA ALA A 2 31.43 26.25 17.68
C ALA A 2 29.97 25.75 17.79
N ASN A 3 29.10 26.25 16.91
CA ASN A 3 27.70 25.89 16.84
C ASN A 3 27.56 24.51 16.20
N THR A 4 27.69 23.45 16.99
CA THR A 4 27.55 22.07 16.55
C THR A 4 26.06 21.69 16.49
N LYS A 5 25.33 22.07 15.43
CA LYS A 5 23.95 21.57 15.22
C LYS A 5 23.40 21.63 13.79
N ASP A 6 24.27 21.59 12.78
CA ASP A 6 23.89 21.39 11.37
C ASP A 6 24.51 20.11 10.78
N SER A 7 24.52 19.01 11.53
CA SER A 7 24.72 17.69 10.91
C SER A 7 23.41 17.29 10.21
N ALA A 8 23.17 17.87 9.03
CA ALA A 8 22.06 17.49 8.17
C ALA A 8 22.23 16.01 7.78
N ILE A 9 21.39 15.15 8.35
CA ILE A 9 21.41 13.71 8.07
C ILE A 9 21.50 13.45 6.55
N THR A 10 22.44 12.59 6.16
CA THR A 10 22.74 12.25 4.77
C THR A 10 21.94 11.03 4.31
N ALA A 11 21.83 10.82 2.99
CA ALA A 11 21.18 9.64 2.45
C ALA A 11 21.84 8.32 2.88
N ALA A 12 23.17 8.31 3.02
CA ALA A 12 23.92 7.14 3.49
C ALA A 12 23.56 6.79 4.94
N GLU A 13 23.44 7.79 5.83
CA GLU A 13 23.04 7.60 7.22
C GLU A 13 21.59 7.10 7.31
N ILE A 14 20.67 7.65 6.50
CA ILE A 14 19.27 7.19 6.44
C ILE A 14 19.22 5.70 6.05
N GLU A 15 19.96 5.28 5.02
CA GLU A 15 19.99 3.88 4.61
C GLU A 15 20.68 2.97 5.65
N ALA A 16 21.70 3.48 6.35
CA ALA A 16 22.31 2.75 7.47
C ALA A 16 21.29 2.49 8.60
N TYR A 17 20.46 3.47 8.96
CA TYR A 17 19.38 3.27 9.94
C TYR A 17 18.34 2.27 9.45
N LYS A 18 17.92 2.32 8.17
CA LYS A 18 16.95 1.38 7.61
C LYS A 18 17.40 -0.08 7.62
N ARG A 19 18.71 -0.33 7.64
CA ARG A 19 19.28 -1.68 7.77
C ARG A 19 19.29 -2.19 9.21
N LYS A 20 19.22 -1.30 10.20
CA LYS A 20 19.21 -1.65 11.62
C LYS A 20 17.80 -2.04 12.09
N ILE A 21 17.76 -2.88 13.12
CA ILE A 21 16.54 -3.16 13.89
C ILE A 21 16.45 -2.13 15.02
N ASN A 22 15.28 -1.51 15.16
CA ASN A 22 14.96 -0.68 16.31
C ASN A 22 14.82 -1.59 17.54
N PRO A 23 15.68 -1.45 18.56
CA PRO A 23 15.66 -2.32 19.74
C PRO A 23 14.38 -2.17 20.57
N LYS A 24 13.65 -1.05 20.45
CA LYS A 24 12.38 -0.83 21.16
C LYS A 24 11.22 -1.61 20.55
N THR A 25 11.23 -1.82 19.24
CA THR A 25 10.09 -2.39 18.51
C THR A 25 10.39 -3.76 17.91
N GLY A 26 11.67 -4.17 17.84
CA GLY A 26 12.11 -5.38 17.14
C GLY A 26 11.93 -5.30 15.62
N LYS A 27 11.55 -4.14 15.07
CA LYS A 27 11.30 -3.91 13.64
C LYS A 27 12.36 -2.99 13.03
N LYS A 28 12.50 -2.97 11.71
CA LYS A 28 13.38 -1.99 11.03
C LYS A 28 12.93 -0.56 11.32
N TYR A 29 13.89 0.37 11.42
CA TYR A 29 13.58 1.78 11.61
C TYR A 29 12.71 2.35 10.47
N THR A 30 11.64 3.03 10.85
CA THR A 30 10.75 3.79 9.96
C THR A 30 11.31 5.18 9.66
N GLN A 31 10.84 5.81 8.59
CA GLN A 31 11.25 7.20 8.28
C GLN A 31 10.86 8.19 9.38
N ASN A 32 9.75 7.96 10.10
CA ASN A 32 9.34 8.82 11.21
C ASN A 32 10.31 8.70 12.40
N GLU A 33 10.75 7.48 12.73
CA GLU A 33 11.72 7.29 13.81
C GLU A 33 13.09 7.87 13.45
N ILE A 34 13.54 7.70 12.20
CA ILE A 34 14.78 8.30 11.72
C ILE A 34 14.69 9.83 11.75
N ALA A 35 13.56 10.38 11.32
CA ALA A 35 13.30 11.83 11.37
C ALA A 35 13.38 12.36 12.81
N ALA A 36 12.75 11.65 13.76
CA ALA A 36 12.79 12.00 15.18
C ALA A 36 14.21 11.93 15.76
N ILE A 37 14.99 10.90 15.40
CA ILE A 37 16.41 10.76 15.82
C ILE A 37 17.26 11.88 15.24
N ALA A 38 17.03 12.24 13.99
CA ALA A 38 17.80 13.25 13.26
C ALA A 38 17.34 14.69 13.52
N GLY A 39 16.27 14.90 14.28
CA GLY A 39 15.71 16.24 14.55
C GLY A 39 15.16 16.93 13.30
N VAL A 40 14.71 16.19 12.29
CA VAL A 40 14.16 16.74 11.03
C VAL A 40 12.74 16.24 10.79
N SER A 41 12.05 16.82 9.80
CA SER A 41 10.73 16.32 9.38
C SER A 41 10.85 15.02 8.57
N ARG A 42 9.82 14.16 8.63
CA ARG A 42 9.74 12.98 7.75
C ARG A 42 9.74 13.36 6.26
N GLN A 43 9.17 14.53 5.92
CA GLN A 43 9.24 15.06 4.55
C GLN A 43 10.68 15.33 4.13
N ARG A 44 11.52 15.89 5.03
CA ARG A 44 12.93 16.11 4.76
C ARG A 44 13.69 14.80 4.51
N ILE A 45 13.43 13.77 5.31
CA ILE A 45 13.98 12.40 5.07
C ILE A 45 13.57 11.91 3.67
N SER A 46 12.30 12.06 3.29
CA SER A 46 11.82 11.66 1.97
C SER A 46 12.51 12.43 0.83
N GLN A 47 12.69 13.75 0.98
CA GLN A 47 13.38 14.59 0.00
C GLN A 47 14.84 14.17 -0.20
N ILE A 48 15.59 13.98 0.90
CA ILE A 48 16.99 13.54 0.85
C ILE A 48 17.11 12.20 0.14
N LYS A 49 16.19 11.26 0.42
CA LYS A 49 16.15 9.94 -0.21
C LYS A 49 15.85 9.99 -1.71
N LEU A 50 14.96 10.89 -2.15
CA LEU A 50 14.64 11.06 -3.57
C LEU A 50 15.78 11.75 -4.32
N ALA A 51 16.41 12.74 -3.70
CA ALA A 51 17.50 13.50 -4.32
C ALA A 51 18.80 12.69 -4.48
N SER A 52 19.02 11.67 -3.64
CA SER A 52 20.28 10.91 -3.63
C SER A 52 20.42 9.85 -4.72
N GLY A 53 19.35 9.52 -5.45
CA GLY A 53 19.35 8.47 -6.49
C GLY A 53 19.49 7.03 -5.96
N ASN A 54 20.03 6.82 -4.76
CA ASN A 54 20.25 5.51 -4.13
C ASN A 54 19.02 4.99 -3.36
N TYR A 55 17.82 5.23 -3.90
CA TYR A 55 16.56 4.86 -3.27
C TYR A 55 16.28 3.36 -3.41
N SER A 56 16.50 2.61 -2.33
CA SER A 56 15.95 1.25 -2.25
C SER A 56 14.46 1.30 -1.96
N LYS A 57 13.67 1.04 -3.01
CA LYS A 57 12.20 0.90 -2.93
C LYS A 57 11.83 -0.21 -1.94
N THR A 58 10.85 0.06 -1.10
CA THR A 58 10.25 -0.96 -0.23
C THR A 58 9.51 -2.00 -1.09
N PRO A 59 9.29 -3.23 -0.58
CA PRO A 59 8.48 -4.23 -1.30
C PRO A 59 7.13 -3.67 -1.76
N ARG A 60 6.47 -2.89 -0.89
CA ARG A 60 5.23 -2.18 -1.19
C ARG A 60 5.36 -1.21 -2.36
N GLU A 61 6.42 -0.41 -2.42
CA GLU A 61 6.58 0.56 -3.51
C GLU A 61 6.83 -0.12 -4.84
N ARG A 62 7.60 -1.22 -4.84
CA ARG A 62 7.85 -2.02 -6.04
C ARG A 62 6.56 -2.57 -6.63
N VAL A 63 5.68 -3.16 -5.81
CA VAL A 63 4.41 -3.69 -6.31
C VAL A 63 3.43 -2.58 -6.73
N LEU A 64 3.50 -1.40 -6.10
CA LEU A 64 2.65 -0.27 -6.48
C LEU A 64 3.04 0.37 -7.81
N GLU A 65 4.19 0.03 -8.40
CA GLU A 65 4.50 0.37 -9.80
C GLU A 65 3.60 -0.38 -10.78
N HIS A 66 3.09 -1.54 -10.38
CA HIS A 66 2.15 -2.35 -11.13
C HIS A 66 0.69 -2.06 -10.74
N TYR A 67 0.44 -0.90 -10.15
CA TYR A 67 -0.91 -0.46 -9.80
C TYR A 67 -1.73 -0.22 -11.08
N PRO A 68 -2.96 -0.75 -11.19
CA PRO A 68 -3.62 -0.92 -12.47
C PRO A 68 -4.23 0.38 -12.99
N TRP A 69 -4.27 1.45 -12.19
CA TRP A 69 -4.90 2.72 -12.56
C TRP A 69 -4.10 3.93 -12.14
N LYS A 70 -4.06 4.95 -13.00
CA LYS A 70 -3.61 6.30 -12.64
C LYS A 70 -4.77 7.08 -12.04
N THR A 71 -5.12 6.76 -10.79
CA THR A 71 -6.34 7.32 -10.18
C THR A 71 -6.27 8.83 -10.01
N GLY A 72 -5.12 9.40 -9.62
CA GLY A 72 -5.01 10.79 -9.20
C GLY A 72 -5.48 11.01 -7.74
N ALA A 73 -5.18 12.19 -7.19
CA ALA A 73 -5.33 12.48 -5.75
C ALA A 73 -6.78 12.42 -5.25
N LYS A 74 -7.76 12.82 -6.08
CA LYS A 74 -9.19 12.85 -5.74
C LYS A 74 -9.74 11.50 -5.29
N PHE A 75 -9.23 10.40 -5.85
CA PHE A 75 -9.74 9.06 -5.59
C PHE A 75 -8.86 8.26 -4.62
N GLN A 76 -7.76 8.84 -4.13
CA GLN A 76 -6.94 8.25 -3.07
C GLN A 76 -7.68 7.98 -1.75
N PRO A 77 -8.71 8.75 -1.32
CA PRO A 77 -9.40 8.42 -0.08
C PRO A 77 -10.43 7.29 -0.22
N ALA A 78 -10.78 6.85 -1.44
CA ALA A 78 -11.81 5.83 -1.67
C ALA A 78 -11.48 4.50 -0.97
N SER A 79 -12.50 3.85 -0.41
CA SER A 79 -12.33 2.61 0.36
C SER A 79 -11.76 1.46 -0.49
N PRO A 80 -12.27 1.17 -1.71
CA PRO A 80 -11.67 0.17 -2.60
C PRO A 80 -10.19 0.44 -2.88
N ASN A 81 -9.83 1.69 -3.18
CA ASN A 81 -8.44 2.07 -3.47
C ASN A 81 -7.51 1.81 -2.28
N ARG A 82 -7.95 2.14 -1.06
CA ARG A 82 -7.18 1.84 0.16
C ARG A 82 -6.98 0.34 0.32
N ARG A 83 -8.03 -0.47 0.12
CA ARG A 83 -7.96 -1.93 0.21
C ARG A 83 -7.07 -2.56 -0.85
N LEU A 84 -7.07 -2.04 -2.07
CA LEU A 84 -6.14 -2.47 -3.13
C LEU A 84 -4.68 -2.17 -2.78
N ARG A 85 -4.39 -1.04 -2.14
CA ARG A 85 -3.04 -0.74 -1.64
C ARG A 85 -2.63 -1.64 -0.48
N ASP A 86 -3.58 -2.04 0.36
CA ASP A 86 -3.34 -3.01 1.44
C ASP A 86 -3.11 -4.42 0.89
N HIS A 87 -3.86 -4.81 -0.14
CA HIS A 87 -3.68 -6.03 -0.91
C HIS A 87 -2.28 -6.08 -1.54
N ALA A 88 -1.86 -5.03 -2.24
CA ALA A 88 -0.52 -4.97 -2.83
C ALA A 88 0.58 -5.13 -1.76
N GLU A 89 0.45 -4.44 -0.61
CA GLU A 89 1.38 -4.61 0.50
C GLU A 89 1.39 -6.04 1.05
N TYR A 90 0.24 -6.70 1.13
CA TYR A 90 0.14 -8.09 1.54
C TYR A 90 0.82 -9.02 0.54
N MET A 91 0.56 -8.87 -0.76
CA MET A 91 1.20 -9.65 -1.82
C MET A 91 2.73 -9.50 -1.79
N ALA A 92 3.23 -8.30 -1.47
CA ALA A 92 4.66 -8.05 -1.38
C ALA A 92 5.35 -8.60 -0.12
N THR A 93 4.61 -8.87 0.96
CA THR A 93 5.20 -9.10 2.31
C THR A 93 4.65 -10.31 3.05
N GLY A 94 3.59 -10.95 2.53
CA GLY A 94 2.83 -11.97 3.26
C GLY A 94 2.16 -11.44 4.55
N GLY A 95 2.01 -10.12 4.68
CA GLY A 95 1.49 -9.45 5.88
C GLY A 95 2.56 -9.01 6.88
N ALA A 96 3.84 -9.27 6.62
CA ALA A 96 4.92 -8.86 7.52
C ALA A 96 4.97 -7.34 7.69
N GLY A 97 4.78 -6.88 8.94
CA GLY A 97 4.79 -5.44 9.28
C GLY A 97 3.42 -4.76 9.22
N MET A 98 2.37 -5.44 8.74
CA MET A 98 0.99 -4.97 8.79
C MET A 98 0.41 -5.19 10.20
N SER A 99 -0.49 -4.31 10.65
CA SER A 99 -1.20 -4.49 11.93
C SER A 99 -2.32 -5.52 11.83
N ASP A 100 -2.69 -6.13 12.96
CA ASP A 100 -3.77 -7.11 13.01
C ASP A 100 -5.12 -6.53 12.53
N ASP A 101 -5.45 -5.30 12.91
CA ASP A 101 -6.65 -4.59 12.41
C ASP A 101 -6.61 -4.43 10.87
N LYS A 102 -5.44 -4.10 10.31
CA LYS A 102 -5.27 -3.95 8.87
C LYS A 102 -5.46 -5.29 8.16
N LEU A 103 -4.89 -6.36 8.70
CA LEU A 103 -5.02 -7.73 8.19
C LEU A 103 -6.47 -8.22 8.30
N ALA A 104 -7.16 -7.94 9.40
CA ALA A 104 -8.56 -8.29 9.61
C ALA A 104 -9.48 -7.59 8.61
N ARG A 105 -9.27 -6.31 8.37
CA ARG A 105 -10.01 -5.54 7.37
C ARG A 105 -9.75 -6.02 5.95
N LEU A 106 -8.52 -6.41 5.63
CA LEU A 106 -8.17 -6.97 4.32
C LEU A 106 -8.82 -8.35 4.12
N LEU A 107 -8.82 -9.19 5.16
CA LEU A 107 -9.50 -10.49 5.14
C LEU A 107 -11.00 -10.32 4.93
N GLY A 108 -11.65 -9.41 5.67
CA GLY A 108 -13.07 -9.10 5.48
C GLY A 108 -13.37 -8.58 4.07
N PHE A 109 -12.45 -7.80 3.48
CA PHE A 109 -12.58 -7.34 2.11
C PHE A 109 -12.52 -8.48 1.09
N TYR A 110 -11.60 -9.43 1.24
CA TYR A 110 -11.57 -10.61 0.36
C TYR A 110 -12.86 -11.42 0.47
N ARG A 111 -13.34 -11.68 1.69
CA ARG A 111 -14.61 -12.39 1.90
C ARG A 111 -15.78 -11.68 1.24
N PHE A 112 -15.86 -10.36 1.38
CA PHE A 112 -16.90 -9.57 0.71
C PHE A 112 -16.88 -9.73 -0.81
N LEU A 113 -15.70 -9.73 -1.44
CA LEU A 113 -15.58 -9.92 -2.88
C LEU A 113 -15.93 -11.35 -3.30
N GLU A 114 -15.48 -12.36 -2.56
CA GLU A 114 -15.73 -13.77 -2.88
C GLU A 114 -17.20 -14.17 -2.65
N GLU A 115 -17.78 -13.78 -1.51
CA GLU A 115 -19.16 -14.12 -1.15
C GLU A 115 -20.18 -13.42 -2.05
N GLY A 116 -19.86 -12.21 -2.53
CA GLY A 116 -20.70 -11.48 -3.47
C GLY A 116 -20.42 -11.77 -4.95
N ASP A 117 -19.43 -12.63 -5.25
CA ASP A 117 -18.85 -12.80 -6.59
C ASP A 117 -18.59 -11.46 -7.31
N LEU A 118 -17.82 -10.59 -6.64
CA LEU A 118 -17.58 -9.21 -7.04
C LEU A 118 -16.14 -9.00 -7.55
N VAL A 119 -16.01 -8.01 -8.42
CA VAL A 119 -14.74 -7.39 -8.83
C VAL A 119 -14.81 -5.88 -8.65
N ILE A 120 -13.64 -5.25 -8.56
CA ILE A 120 -13.51 -3.80 -8.44
C ILE A 120 -13.29 -3.20 -9.82
N GLU A 121 -14.13 -2.25 -10.18
CA GLU A 121 -13.96 -1.44 -11.39
C GLU A 121 -13.52 -0.03 -11.02
N PHE A 122 -12.61 0.53 -11.81
CA PHE A 122 -12.30 1.96 -11.78
C PHE A 122 -12.63 2.61 -13.11
N ASP A 123 -13.41 3.67 -13.05
CA ASP A 123 -13.70 4.59 -14.15
C ASP A 123 -13.94 5.97 -13.54
N PRO A 124 -13.15 7.01 -13.91
CA PRO A 124 -13.30 8.37 -13.37
C PRO A 124 -14.71 8.97 -13.48
N GLY A 125 -15.53 8.51 -14.43
CA GLY A 125 -16.91 8.92 -14.64
C GLY A 125 -17.93 8.28 -13.69
N ILE A 126 -17.56 7.24 -12.94
CA ILE A 126 -18.45 6.60 -11.96
C ILE A 126 -18.82 7.63 -10.87
N PRO A 127 -20.12 7.87 -10.61
CA PRO A 127 -20.55 8.81 -9.58
C PRO A 127 -20.23 8.30 -8.17
N PRO A 128 -20.20 9.19 -7.16
CA PRO A 128 -20.12 8.78 -5.77
C PRO A 128 -21.20 7.77 -5.39
N ALA A 129 -20.82 6.77 -4.60
CA ALA A 129 -21.73 5.75 -4.08
C ALA A 129 -21.44 5.51 -2.61
N GLU A 130 -22.51 5.51 -1.80
CA GLU A 130 -22.42 5.22 -0.37
C GLU A 130 -21.83 3.83 -0.14
N GLY A 131 -20.97 3.69 0.88
CA GLY A 131 -20.26 2.45 1.17
C GLY A 131 -19.12 2.10 0.19
N VAL A 132 -18.97 2.82 -0.92
CA VAL A 132 -17.93 2.56 -1.94
C VAL A 132 -16.94 3.72 -2.00
N SER A 133 -17.38 4.89 -2.48
CA SER A 133 -16.52 6.05 -2.67
C SER A 133 -17.36 7.34 -2.65
N SER A 134 -17.09 8.21 -1.69
CA SER A 134 -17.72 9.54 -1.63
C SER A 134 -17.24 10.49 -2.74
N THR A 135 -16.13 10.16 -3.41
CA THR A 135 -15.59 10.97 -4.52
C THR A 135 -15.84 10.37 -5.91
N GLY A 136 -16.53 9.24 -5.97
CA GLY A 136 -16.79 8.48 -7.21
C GLY A 136 -15.59 7.63 -7.64
N GLY A 137 -15.55 7.26 -8.91
CA GLY A 137 -14.42 6.58 -9.54
C GLY A 137 -14.41 5.06 -9.40
N PHE A 138 -14.98 4.51 -8.33
CA PHE A 138 -14.93 3.07 -8.04
C PHE A 138 -16.32 2.46 -7.90
N ALA A 139 -16.47 1.24 -8.38
CA ALA A 139 -17.65 0.42 -8.17
C ALA A 139 -17.27 -1.03 -7.86
N TYR A 140 -18.11 -1.69 -7.06
CA TYR A 140 -18.15 -3.16 -7.02
C TYR A 140 -19.11 -3.63 -8.10
N ARG A 141 -18.69 -4.63 -8.87
CA ARG A 141 -19.49 -5.21 -9.95
C ARG A 141 -19.52 -6.71 -9.83
N SER A 142 -20.64 -7.33 -10.15
CA SER A 142 -20.70 -8.79 -10.33
C SER A 142 -19.66 -9.24 -11.34
N ARG A 143 -18.97 -10.32 -11.02
CA ARG A 143 -17.94 -10.93 -11.87
C ARG A 143 -18.54 -11.41 -13.18
N LYS A 144 -17.74 -11.31 -14.23
CA LYS A 144 -17.99 -11.86 -15.55
C LYS A 144 -16.94 -12.92 -15.85
N PRO A 145 -17.22 -13.93 -16.69
CA PRO A 145 -16.22 -14.89 -17.11
C PRO A 145 -14.94 -14.25 -17.69
N SER A 146 -15.07 -13.09 -18.34
CA SER A 146 -13.95 -12.32 -18.89
C SER A 146 -12.99 -11.75 -17.85
N ASP A 147 -13.40 -11.62 -16.59
CA ASP A 147 -12.50 -11.13 -15.53
C ASP A 147 -11.52 -12.22 -15.05
N GLY A 148 -11.80 -13.50 -15.36
CA GLY A 148 -11.01 -14.63 -14.90
C GLY A 148 -10.87 -14.64 -13.38
N ASN A 149 -9.64 -14.77 -12.90
CA ASN A 149 -9.31 -14.82 -11.47
C ASN A 149 -8.98 -13.44 -10.86
N LEU A 150 -9.05 -12.36 -11.66
CA LEU A 150 -8.71 -11.03 -11.18
C LEU A 150 -9.74 -10.53 -10.17
N MET A 151 -9.28 -9.82 -9.14
CA MET A 151 -10.16 -9.10 -8.21
C MET A 151 -10.61 -7.73 -8.77
N ILE A 152 -10.06 -7.34 -9.92
CA ILE A 152 -10.33 -6.09 -10.62
C ILE A 152 -10.94 -6.38 -12.00
N ARG A 153 -11.75 -5.44 -12.50
CA ARG A 153 -12.20 -5.44 -13.89
C ARG A 153 -11.24 -4.65 -14.76
N VAL A 154 -10.85 -5.23 -15.89
CA VAL A 154 -10.04 -4.58 -16.92
C VAL A 154 -10.96 -3.82 -17.88
N ASN A 155 -10.71 -2.52 -18.04
CA ASN A 155 -11.39 -1.61 -18.97
C ASN A 155 -10.38 -0.61 -19.59
N GLU A 156 -10.85 0.38 -20.36
CA GLU A 156 -10.01 1.39 -21.02
C GLU A 156 -9.15 2.24 -20.08
N HIS A 157 -9.46 2.27 -18.78
CA HIS A 157 -8.70 3.01 -17.78
C HIS A 157 -7.60 2.17 -17.11
N THR A 158 -7.54 0.87 -17.43
CA THR A 158 -6.69 -0.10 -16.75
C THR A 158 -5.38 -0.31 -17.51
N GLU A 159 -4.25 -0.10 -16.84
CA GLU A 159 -2.90 -0.42 -17.30
C GLU A 159 -2.41 -1.69 -16.57
N LEU A 160 -2.80 -2.86 -17.07
CA LEU A 160 -2.42 -4.15 -16.48
C LEU A 160 -1.08 -4.63 -17.06
N THR A 161 -0.06 -4.66 -16.21
CA THR A 161 1.27 -5.23 -16.55
C THR A 161 1.28 -6.74 -16.35
N PRO A 162 2.22 -7.50 -16.96
CA PRO A 162 2.35 -8.93 -16.74
C PRO A 162 2.47 -9.31 -15.25
N GLU A 163 3.31 -8.60 -14.49
CA GLU A 163 3.43 -8.79 -13.04
C GLU A 163 2.16 -8.35 -12.29
N GLY A 164 1.43 -7.39 -12.86
CA GLY A 164 0.13 -6.96 -12.36
C GLY A 164 -0.93 -8.06 -12.41
N VAL A 165 -0.87 -8.97 -13.39
CA VAL A 165 -1.84 -10.06 -13.52
C VAL A 165 -1.84 -10.94 -12.28
N ASP A 166 -0.65 -11.35 -11.81
CA ASP A 166 -0.51 -12.15 -10.60
C ASP A 166 -0.75 -11.32 -9.34
N LEU A 167 -0.42 -10.02 -9.39
CA LEU A 167 -0.59 -9.12 -8.26
C LEU A 167 -2.05 -8.90 -7.91
N TRP A 168 -2.98 -8.84 -8.87
CA TRP A 168 -4.38 -8.47 -8.65
C TRP A 168 -5.32 -9.67 -8.56
N VAL A 169 -4.84 -10.80 -8.07
CA VAL A 169 -5.61 -12.01 -7.76
C VAL A 169 -5.70 -12.17 -6.24
N ILE A 170 -6.87 -12.57 -5.74
CA ILE A 170 -7.02 -12.88 -4.30
C ILE A 170 -6.13 -14.09 -3.98
N PRO A 171 -5.19 -13.99 -3.01
CA PRO A 171 -4.27 -15.07 -2.73
C PRO A 171 -4.96 -16.23 -1.99
N ASP A 172 -4.58 -17.46 -2.31
CA ASP A 172 -5.05 -18.67 -1.60
C ASP A 172 -4.70 -18.61 -0.11
N LYS A 173 -3.48 -18.16 0.20
CA LYS A 173 -3.05 -17.92 1.57
C LYS A 173 -3.51 -16.54 2.01
N LYS A 174 -4.64 -16.51 2.72
CA LYS A 174 -5.25 -15.29 3.25
C LYS A 174 -4.61 -14.83 4.57
N PRO A 175 -4.77 -13.54 4.95
CA PRO A 175 -4.28 -13.01 6.21
C PRO A 175 -4.73 -13.85 7.42
N GLN A 176 -3.78 -14.16 8.31
CA GLN A 176 -4.07 -14.81 9.58
C GLN A 176 -4.16 -13.74 10.66
N VAL A 177 -5.35 -13.50 11.19
CA VAL A 177 -5.53 -12.57 12.31
C VAL A 177 -5.41 -13.38 13.58
N ARG A 178 -4.41 -13.08 14.41
CA ARG A 178 -4.36 -13.66 15.75
C ARG A 178 -5.56 -13.14 16.52
N ARG A 179 -6.54 -14.01 16.81
CA ARG A 179 -7.53 -13.69 17.84
C ARG A 179 -6.77 -13.65 19.15
N VAL A 180 -6.67 -12.47 19.75
CA VAL A 180 -6.40 -12.40 21.19
C VAL A 180 -7.62 -13.04 21.85
N ALA A 181 -7.40 -14.17 22.52
CA ALA A 181 -8.40 -14.71 23.42
C ALA A 181 -8.70 -13.63 24.47
N GLU A 182 -9.97 -13.27 24.60
CA GLU A 182 -10.47 -12.47 25.72
C GLU A 182 -10.31 -13.23 27.04
#